data_AF-A0A415BTL1-F1
#
_entry.id   AF-A0A415BTL1-F1
#
_cell.length_a   1.000
_cell.length_b   1.000
_cell.length_c   1.000
_cell.angle_alpha   90.00
_cell.angle_beta   90.00
_cell.angle_gamma   90.00
#
_symmetry.space_group_name_H-M   'P 1'
#
loop_
_entity.id
_entity.type
_entity.pdbx_description
1 polymer ?
#
loop_
_entity_poly.entity_id
_entity_poly.type
_entity_poly.pdbx_seq_one_letter_code
_entity_poly.pdbx_strand_id
1 'polypeptide(L)'
;MKTTILLGLLLTLTVSCKHHSNPVTTEENFHTQEANRLVAEARNLWLPPLDSTFFFNDSEHISINDKEIWTKLDSALAIDPTNIKVYVGRISYLSACKKYHEILSVLRQAEKQSTLNADLWSMKAMFEDCFGDSLTAQKNYRSADSAYAILIKEYATDSLRYAGSRINRALNMALMTDNIAILEEEVELTKKIFPKTWKGPDSSFYGKNKKDFFDKCFNVRKK
;
A
#
# COMPACT_ATOMS: atom_id res chain seq x y z
N MET A 1 4.63 -17.87 1.61
CA MET A 1 5.70 -16.93 2.02
C MET A 1 5.86 -15.72 1.09
N LYS A 2 5.58 -15.83 -0.22
CA LYS A 2 5.69 -14.69 -1.17
C LYS A 2 4.58 -13.62 -1.01
N THR A 3 3.36 -14.04 -0.69
CA THR A 3 2.18 -13.17 -0.47
C THR A 3 2.29 -12.30 0.80
N THR A 4 3.03 -12.77 1.80
CA THR A 4 3.20 -12.09 3.10
C THR A 4 4.03 -10.79 2.97
N ILE A 5 4.89 -10.70 1.95
CA ILE A 5 5.77 -9.54 1.74
C ILE A 5 5.05 -8.43 0.99
N LEU A 6 4.16 -8.76 0.04
CA LEU A 6 3.25 -7.78 -0.56
C LEU A 6 2.31 -7.20 0.51
N LEU A 7 1.77 -8.06 1.39
CA LEU A 7 1.00 -7.61 2.55
C LEU A 7 1.85 -6.73 3.49
N GLY A 8 3.13 -7.04 3.71
CA GLY A 8 4.04 -6.24 4.53
C GLY A 8 4.37 -4.85 3.95
N LEU A 9 4.54 -4.77 2.62
CA LEU A 9 4.70 -3.52 1.87
C LEU A 9 3.39 -2.71 1.76
N LEU A 10 2.24 -3.38 1.73
CA LEU A 10 0.92 -2.74 1.83
C LEU A 10 0.56 -2.36 3.28
N LEU A 11 1.06 -3.07 4.30
CA LEU A 11 0.71 -2.84 5.71
C LEU A 11 1.39 -1.59 6.29
N THR A 12 2.42 -1.04 5.66
CA THR A 12 2.94 0.30 6.02
C THR A 12 1.88 1.39 5.80
N LEU A 13 0.83 1.13 5.00
CA LEU A 13 -0.30 2.04 4.77
C LEU A 13 -1.18 2.31 5.99
N THR A 14 -0.93 1.69 7.15
CA THR A 14 -1.79 1.88 8.34
C THR A 14 -1.09 2.42 9.59
N VAL A 15 0.22 2.73 9.55
CA VAL A 15 0.92 3.25 10.75
C VAL A 15 1.12 4.78 10.73
N SER A 16 0.93 5.46 9.60
CA SER A 16 1.01 6.93 9.58
C SER A 16 -0.30 7.61 9.21
N CYS A 17 -1.19 7.71 10.20
CA CYS A 17 -2.23 8.73 10.25
C CYS A 17 -2.34 9.19 11.71
N LYS A 18 -1.29 9.85 12.20
CA LYS A 18 -1.44 10.88 13.25
C LYS A 18 -1.07 12.22 12.62
N HIS A 19 -1.93 12.71 11.73
CA HIS A 19 -1.95 14.15 11.53
C HIS A 19 -2.48 14.77 12.82
N HIS A 20 -1.72 15.72 13.37
CA HIS A 20 -2.27 16.67 14.32
C HIS A 20 -3.28 17.52 13.55
N SER A 21 -4.54 17.11 13.59
CA SER A 21 -5.64 17.90 13.04
C SER A 21 -6.05 18.95 14.05
N ASN A 22 -6.14 20.20 13.60
CA ASN A 22 -6.89 21.26 14.28
C ASN A 22 -8.33 20.81 14.57
N PRO A 23 -9.01 21.35 15.60
CA PRO A 23 -10.33 20.89 16.01
C PRO A 23 -11.34 21.22 14.91
N VAL A 24 -11.63 20.21 14.11
CA VAL A 24 -12.72 20.16 13.15
C VAL A 24 -14.00 19.77 13.90
N THR A 25 -15.16 20.26 13.42
CA THR A 25 -16.47 20.18 14.08
C THR A 25 -16.84 18.75 14.50
N THR A 26 -17.59 18.62 15.60
CA THR A 26 -17.95 17.34 16.24
C THR A 26 -18.65 16.34 15.32
N GLU A 27 -19.33 16.82 14.27
CA GLU A 27 -20.09 16.00 13.31
C GLU A 27 -19.19 15.39 12.22
N GLU A 28 -18.25 16.17 11.66
CA GLU A 28 -17.23 15.66 10.71
C GLU A 28 -16.36 14.56 11.37
N ASN A 29 -16.09 14.69 12.67
CA ASN A 29 -15.38 13.66 13.44
C ASN A 29 -16.20 12.38 13.60
N PHE A 30 -17.53 12.48 13.78
CA PHE A 30 -18.40 11.31 13.94
C PHE A 30 -18.54 10.52 12.64
N HIS A 31 -18.76 11.18 11.50
CA HIS A 31 -18.81 10.51 10.19
C HIS A 31 -17.49 9.82 9.84
N THR A 32 -16.36 10.50 10.08
CA THR A 32 -15.02 9.92 9.89
C THR A 32 -14.81 8.70 10.79
N GLN A 33 -15.23 8.78 12.06
CA GLN A 33 -15.10 7.68 13.02
C GLN A 33 -15.94 6.48 12.61
N GLU A 34 -17.17 6.70 12.18
CA GLU A 34 -18.07 5.64 11.73
C GLU A 34 -17.56 4.96 10.45
N ALA A 35 -17.09 5.74 9.46
CA ALA A 35 -16.44 5.19 8.28
C ALA A 35 -15.22 4.33 8.66
N ASN A 36 -14.40 4.78 9.61
CA ASN A 36 -13.25 4.02 10.10
C ASN A 36 -13.65 2.73 10.82
N ARG A 37 -14.76 2.74 11.59
CA ARG A 37 -15.32 1.54 12.23
C ARG A 37 -15.71 0.51 11.18
N LEU A 38 -16.44 0.92 10.15
CA LEU A 38 -16.86 0.04 9.06
C LEU A 38 -15.68 -0.55 8.28
N VAL A 39 -14.62 0.22 8.03
CA VAL A 39 -13.37 -0.27 7.44
C VAL A 39 -12.72 -1.34 8.31
N ALA A 40 -12.67 -1.14 9.63
CA ALA A 40 -12.10 -2.12 10.56
C ALA A 40 -12.93 -3.42 10.60
N GLU A 41 -14.25 -3.32 10.58
CA GLU A 41 -15.14 -4.47 10.52
C GLU A 41 -14.98 -5.24 9.21
N ALA A 42 -14.94 -4.54 8.07
CA ALA A 42 -14.68 -5.15 6.78
C ALA A 42 -13.35 -5.91 6.76
N ARG A 43 -12.30 -5.35 7.38
CA ARG A 43 -11.00 -6.02 7.51
C ARG A 43 -11.11 -7.33 8.26
N ASN A 44 -11.87 -7.39 9.35
CA ASN A 44 -11.94 -8.58 10.19
C ASN A 44 -12.58 -9.78 9.48
N LEU A 45 -13.52 -9.53 8.57
CA LEU A 45 -14.31 -10.58 7.89
C LEU A 45 -13.48 -11.53 7.03
N TRP A 46 -12.29 -11.14 6.56
CA TRP A 46 -11.42 -11.99 5.75
C TRP A 46 -10.12 -12.39 6.48
N LEU A 47 -10.02 -12.12 7.78
CA LEU A 47 -8.92 -12.60 8.61
C LEU A 47 -9.17 -14.03 9.10
N PRO A 48 -8.11 -14.78 9.49
CA PRO A 48 -8.22 -16.20 9.83
C PRO A 48 -9.31 -16.60 10.84
N PRO A 49 -9.67 -15.77 11.85
CA PRO A 49 -10.78 -16.11 12.74
C PRO A 49 -12.15 -16.21 12.05
N LEU A 50 -12.36 -15.50 10.94
CA LEU A 50 -13.64 -15.42 10.23
C LEU A 50 -13.60 -15.99 8.80
N ASP A 51 -12.41 -16.14 8.22
CA ASP A 51 -12.17 -16.89 6.99
C ASP A 51 -10.80 -17.57 7.05
N SER A 52 -10.78 -18.73 7.69
CA SER A 52 -9.55 -19.51 7.91
C SER A 52 -8.93 -20.00 6.61
N THR A 53 -9.74 -20.19 5.57
CA THR A 53 -9.30 -20.76 4.29
C THR A 53 -8.70 -19.74 3.33
N PHE A 54 -9.02 -18.45 3.52
CA PHE A 54 -8.69 -17.39 2.57
C PHE A 54 -7.20 -17.32 2.22
N PHE A 55 -6.31 -17.49 3.20
CA PHE A 55 -4.86 -17.36 3.00
C PHE A 55 -4.15 -18.65 2.59
N PHE A 56 -4.86 -19.78 2.51
CA PHE A 56 -4.26 -21.05 2.07
C PHE A 56 -4.26 -21.20 0.54
N ASN A 57 -4.91 -20.30 -0.20
CA ASN A 57 -4.99 -20.39 -1.66
C ASN A 57 -3.95 -19.50 -2.36
N ASP A 58 -3.11 -20.14 -3.19
CA ASP A 58 -2.10 -19.45 -4.00
C ASP A 58 -2.66 -18.85 -5.31
N SER A 59 -3.93 -19.11 -5.65
CA SER A 59 -4.63 -18.49 -6.79
C SER A 59 -5.44 -17.24 -6.43
N GLU A 60 -6.03 -16.59 -7.43
CA GLU A 60 -7.05 -15.55 -7.23
C GLU A 60 -8.25 -16.17 -6.52
N HIS A 61 -8.67 -15.57 -5.41
CA HIS A 61 -9.74 -16.10 -4.57
C HIS A 61 -10.41 -14.94 -3.82
N ILE A 62 -11.70 -15.05 -3.54
CA ILE A 62 -12.46 -14.04 -2.79
C ILE A 62 -12.87 -14.62 -1.43
N SER A 63 -13.06 -13.76 -0.42
CA SER A 63 -13.49 -14.26 0.89
C SER A 63 -14.90 -14.85 0.81
N ILE A 64 -15.21 -15.81 1.68
CA ILE A 64 -16.58 -16.28 1.88
C ILE A 64 -17.54 -15.15 2.29
N ASN A 65 -16.99 -14.07 2.86
CA ASN A 65 -17.72 -12.89 3.32
C ASN A 65 -17.67 -11.72 2.31
N ASP A 66 -17.29 -11.96 1.04
CA ASP A 66 -17.06 -10.92 0.01
C ASP A 66 -18.19 -9.88 -0.06
N LYS A 67 -19.45 -10.33 -0.11
CA LYS A 67 -20.61 -9.45 -0.16
C LYS A 67 -20.70 -8.53 1.07
N GLU A 68 -20.43 -9.05 2.26
CA GLU A 68 -20.51 -8.27 3.50
C GLU A 68 -19.34 -7.28 3.59
N ILE A 69 -18.14 -7.70 3.16
CA ILE A 69 -16.95 -6.84 3.09
C ILE A 69 -17.23 -5.63 2.21
N TRP A 70 -17.72 -5.85 0.98
CA TRP A 70 -18.06 -4.75 0.07
C TRP A 70 -19.19 -3.88 0.60
N THR A 71 -20.23 -4.48 1.17
CA THR A 71 -21.34 -3.70 1.79
C THR A 71 -20.82 -2.72 2.85
N LYS A 72 -19.89 -3.15 3.70
CA LYS A 72 -19.28 -2.29 4.73
C LYS A 72 -18.39 -1.21 4.12
N LEU A 73 -17.55 -1.56 3.14
CA LEU A 73 -16.65 -0.60 2.48
C LEU A 73 -17.41 0.45 1.66
N ASP A 74 -18.47 0.06 0.96
CA ASP A 74 -19.33 0.96 0.19
C ASP A 74 -20.13 1.87 1.13
N SER A 75 -20.62 1.36 2.26
CA SER A 75 -21.25 2.17 3.30
C SER A 75 -20.29 3.18 3.89
N ALA A 76 -19.05 2.78 4.19
CA ALA A 76 -18.02 3.69 4.68
C ALA A 76 -17.70 4.81 3.68
N LEU A 77 -17.66 4.46 2.39
CA LEU A 77 -17.40 5.42 1.31
C LEU A 77 -18.57 6.39 1.10
N ALA A 78 -19.81 5.93 1.29
CA ALA A 78 -20.99 6.79 1.22
C ALA A 78 -21.05 7.79 2.39
N ILE A 79 -20.57 7.39 3.57
CA ILE A 79 -20.51 8.26 4.77
C ILE A 79 -19.41 9.31 4.64
N ASP A 80 -18.21 8.91 4.20
CA ASP A 80 -17.09 9.82 4.00
C ASP A 80 -16.31 9.47 2.72
N PRO A 81 -16.66 10.09 1.58
CA PRO A 81 -16.05 9.78 0.28
C PRO A 81 -14.59 10.25 0.17
N THR A 82 -14.14 11.12 1.09
CA THR A 82 -12.79 11.70 1.10
C THR A 82 -11.83 10.91 2.00
N ASN A 83 -12.35 9.99 2.82
CA ASN A 83 -11.56 9.22 3.77
C ASN A 83 -10.63 8.22 3.07
N ILE A 84 -9.33 8.54 3.08
CA ILE A 84 -8.30 7.70 2.46
C ILE A 84 -8.25 6.28 3.03
N LYS A 85 -8.63 6.08 4.30
CA LYS A 85 -8.63 4.73 4.92
C LYS A 85 -9.64 3.80 4.29
N VAL A 86 -10.75 4.32 3.75
CA VAL A 86 -11.74 3.51 3.03
C VAL A 86 -11.12 2.94 1.77
N TYR A 87 -10.42 3.77 0.98
CA TYR A 87 -9.69 3.33 -0.20
C TYR A 87 -8.58 2.34 0.15
N VAL A 88 -7.80 2.59 1.22
CA VAL A 88 -6.79 1.64 1.71
C VAL A 88 -7.42 0.29 2.10
N GLY A 89 -8.60 0.29 2.72
CA GLY A 89 -9.36 -0.92 3.03
C GLY A 89 -9.73 -1.72 1.78
N ARG A 90 -10.28 -1.04 0.77
CA ARG A 90 -10.62 -1.65 -0.54
C ARG A 90 -9.39 -2.21 -1.24
N ILE A 91 -8.29 -1.45 -1.28
CA ILE A 91 -7.00 -1.88 -1.87
C ILE A 91 -6.46 -3.10 -1.11
N SER A 92 -6.53 -3.11 0.22
CA SER A 92 -6.03 -4.21 1.04
C SER A 92 -6.78 -5.51 0.76
N TYR A 93 -8.11 -5.43 0.67
CA TYR A 93 -8.94 -6.58 0.34
C TYR A 93 -8.66 -7.10 -1.08
N LEU A 94 -8.65 -6.20 -2.09
CA LEU A 94 -8.33 -6.57 -3.47
C LEU A 94 -6.94 -7.16 -3.63
N SER A 95 -5.95 -6.64 -2.89
CA SER A 95 -4.59 -7.18 -2.86
C SER A 95 -4.56 -8.60 -2.33
N ALA A 96 -5.34 -8.87 -1.28
CA ALA A 96 -5.44 -10.21 -0.72
C ALA A 96 -6.19 -11.18 -1.65
N CYS A 97 -7.18 -10.67 -2.40
CA CYS A 97 -7.84 -11.42 -3.48
C CYS A 97 -6.98 -11.58 -4.74
N LYS A 98 -5.83 -10.89 -4.83
CA LYS A 98 -4.94 -10.79 -6.02
C LYS A 98 -5.63 -10.17 -7.25
N LYS A 99 -6.63 -9.32 -7.03
CA LYS A 99 -7.37 -8.60 -8.07
C LYS A 99 -6.66 -7.30 -8.46
N TYR A 100 -5.44 -7.42 -8.99
CA TYR A 100 -4.55 -6.29 -9.22
C TYR A 100 -5.07 -5.23 -10.19
N HIS A 101 -5.82 -5.62 -11.23
CA HIS A 101 -6.43 -4.66 -12.16
C HIS A 101 -7.48 -3.77 -11.47
N GLU A 102 -8.23 -4.32 -10.51
CA GLU A 102 -9.25 -3.57 -9.77
C GLU A 102 -8.61 -2.54 -8.82
N ILE A 103 -7.41 -2.83 -8.29
CA ILE A 103 -6.66 -1.90 -7.41
C ILE A 103 -6.35 -0.58 -8.11
N LEU A 104 -5.92 -0.62 -9.37
CA LEU A 104 -5.63 0.60 -10.13
C LEU A 104 -6.88 1.49 -10.29
N SER A 105 -8.05 0.88 -10.49
CA SER A 105 -9.32 1.62 -10.54
C SER A 105 -9.62 2.31 -9.21
N VAL A 106 -9.39 1.63 -8.08
CA VAL A 106 -9.57 2.22 -6.74
C VAL A 106 -8.58 3.36 -6.49
N LEU A 107 -7.31 3.22 -6.90
CA LEU A 107 -6.29 4.28 -6.76
C LEU A 107 -6.64 5.53 -7.59
N ARG A 108 -7.14 5.35 -8.81
CA ARG A 108 -7.64 6.46 -9.66
C ARG A 108 -8.89 7.12 -9.09
N GLN A 109 -9.76 6.36 -8.42
CA GLN A 109 -10.90 6.93 -7.70
C GLN A 109 -10.43 7.75 -6.50
N ALA A 110 -9.50 7.19 -5.70
CA ALA A 110 -8.95 7.86 -4.52
C ALA A 110 -8.28 9.19 -4.88
N GLU A 111 -7.50 9.26 -5.96
CA GLU A 111 -6.89 10.50 -6.45
C GLU A 111 -7.91 11.61 -6.75
N LYS A 112 -9.09 11.25 -7.27
CA LYS A 112 -10.13 12.23 -7.62
C LYS A 112 -10.85 12.78 -6.40
N GLN A 113 -10.90 12.02 -5.31
CA GLN A 113 -11.75 12.29 -4.15
C GLN A 113 -10.95 12.65 -2.89
N SER A 114 -9.64 12.38 -2.87
CA SER A 114 -8.80 12.49 -1.68
C SER A 114 -7.34 12.78 -2.06
N THR A 115 -6.56 13.19 -1.05
CA THR A 115 -5.11 13.38 -1.20
C THR A 115 -4.40 12.05 -1.01
N LEU A 116 -3.76 11.56 -2.09
CA LEU A 116 -2.92 10.37 -2.00
C LEU A 116 -1.64 10.65 -1.21
N ASN A 117 -1.29 9.73 -0.31
CA ASN A 117 -0.01 9.72 0.36
C ASN A 117 1.10 9.11 -0.54
N ALA A 118 2.36 9.17 -0.08
CA ALA A 118 3.51 8.70 -0.85
C ALA A 118 3.40 7.23 -1.28
N ASP A 119 2.96 6.35 -0.38
CA ASP A 119 2.80 4.92 -0.65
C ASP A 119 1.71 4.64 -1.70
N LEU A 120 0.59 5.37 -1.66
CA LEU A 120 -0.47 5.23 -2.66
C LEU A 120 -0.06 5.79 -4.03
N TRP A 121 0.70 6.88 -4.08
CA TRP A 121 1.31 7.35 -5.33
C TRP A 121 2.26 6.31 -5.93
N SER A 122 3.13 5.73 -5.10
CA SER A 122 4.08 4.70 -5.50
C SER A 122 3.34 3.48 -6.05
N MET A 123 2.35 2.97 -5.32
CA MET A 123 1.53 1.84 -5.74
C MET A 123 0.78 2.09 -7.05
N LYS A 124 0.21 3.29 -7.22
CA LYS A 124 -0.45 3.68 -8.48
C LYS A 124 0.53 3.67 -9.64
N ALA A 125 1.73 4.21 -9.44
CA ALA A 125 2.79 4.18 -10.44
C ALA A 125 3.19 2.75 -10.81
N MET A 126 3.36 1.87 -9.81
CA MET A 126 3.70 0.46 -10.01
C MET A 126 2.66 -0.27 -10.86
N PHE A 127 1.36 -0.09 -10.57
CA PHE A 127 0.32 -0.76 -11.36
C PHE A 127 0.19 -0.20 -12.77
N GLU A 128 0.33 1.11 -12.97
CA GLU A 128 0.33 1.66 -14.32
C GLU A 128 1.52 1.17 -15.15
N ASP A 129 2.72 1.09 -14.56
CA ASP A 129 3.89 0.56 -15.25
C ASP A 129 3.75 -0.93 -15.54
N CYS A 130 3.28 -1.69 -14.54
CA CYS A 130 3.04 -3.14 -14.67
C CYS A 130 2.02 -3.45 -15.77
N PHE A 131 1.04 -2.58 -16.00
CA PHE A 131 0.04 -2.71 -17.06
C PHE A 131 0.41 -1.99 -18.36
N GLY A 132 1.62 -1.44 -18.46
CA GLY A 132 2.20 -0.93 -19.71
C GLY A 132 1.98 0.57 -19.99
N ASP A 133 1.40 1.34 -19.06
CA ASP A 133 1.30 2.79 -19.16
C ASP A 133 2.49 3.48 -18.50
N SER A 134 3.67 3.33 -19.10
CA SER A 134 4.93 3.82 -18.53
C SER A 134 5.02 5.34 -18.45
N LEU A 135 4.29 6.09 -19.28
CA LEU A 135 4.29 7.55 -19.24
C LEU A 135 3.55 8.07 -18.00
N THR A 136 2.33 7.57 -17.77
CA THR A 136 1.56 7.94 -16.57
C THR A 136 2.23 7.42 -15.30
N ALA A 137 2.82 6.22 -15.37
CA ALA A 137 3.62 5.67 -14.28
C ALA A 137 4.80 6.59 -13.90
N GLN A 138 5.59 7.07 -14.87
CA GLN A 138 6.70 7.99 -14.59
C GLN A 138 6.25 9.27 -13.88
N LYS A 139 5.10 9.84 -14.28
CA LYS A 139 4.53 11.00 -13.59
C LYS A 139 4.20 10.65 -12.14
N ASN A 140 3.54 9.52 -11.89
CA ASN A 140 3.14 9.10 -10.55
C ASN A 140 4.35 8.74 -9.67
N TYR A 141 5.41 8.13 -10.23
CA TYR A 141 6.66 7.86 -9.51
C TYR A 141 7.32 9.14 -9.00
N ARG A 142 7.28 10.23 -9.79
CA ARG A 142 7.80 11.54 -9.36
C ARG A 142 6.96 12.19 -8.27
N SER A 143 5.63 12.03 -8.33
CA SER A 143 4.73 12.46 -7.24
C SER A 143 5.03 11.73 -5.94
N ALA A 144 5.24 10.41 -6.01
CA ALA A 144 5.64 9.59 -4.87
C ALA A 144 7.00 10.01 -4.32
N ASP A 145 8.02 10.22 -5.16
CA ASP A 145 9.35 10.66 -4.73
C ASP A 145 9.29 11.98 -3.96
N SER A 146 8.52 12.94 -4.50
CA SER A 146 8.31 14.24 -3.86
C SER A 146 7.64 14.10 -2.49
N ALA A 147 6.62 13.25 -2.38
CA ALA A 147 5.93 12.99 -1.12
C ALA A 147 6.84 12.27 -0.10
N TYR A 148 7.64 11.29 -0.52
CA TYR A 148 8.61 10.65 0.36
C TYR A 148 9.69 11.62 0.84
N ALA A 149 10.16 12.54 -0.01
CA ALA A 149 11.15 13.53 0.38
C ALA A 149 10.64 14.45 1.52
N ILE A 150 9.32 14.71 1.57
CA ILE A 150 8.68 15.42 2.68
C ILE A 150 8.65 14.53 3.94
N LEU A 151 8.15 13.29 3.83
CA LEU A 151 8.06 12.36 4.96
C LEU A 151 9.41 12.10 5.63
N ILE A 152 10.49 11.95 4.85
CA ILE A 152 11.85 11.75 5.37
C ILE A 152 12.29 12.94 6.23
N LYS A 153 11.94 14.17 5.85
CA LYS A 153 12.23 15.37 6.66
C LYS A 153 11.39 15.39 7.93
N GLU A 154 10.10 15.07 7.83
CA GLU A 154 9.18 15.05 8.97
C GLU A 154 9.57 13.99 10.01
N TYR A 155 10.06 12.83 9.57
CA TYR A 155 10.45 11.73 10.46
C TYR A 155 11.90 11.76 10.89
N ALA A 156 12.65 12.85 10.67
CA ALA A 156 14.08 12.92 10.99
C ALA A 156 14.41 12.55 12.46
N THR A 157 13.47 12.70 13.39
CA THR A 157 13.62 12.35 14.82
C THR A 157 13.07 10.97 15.20
N ASP A 158 12.31 10.31 14.33
CA ASP A 158 11.83 8.94 14.50
C ASP A 158 12.63 8.01 13.59
N SER A 159 13.70 7.44 14.13
CA SER A 159 14.68 6.66 13.36
C SER A 159 14.06 5.48 12.59
N LEU A 160 12.97 4.89 13.11
CA LEU A 160 12.31 3.76 12.45
C LEU A 160 11.46 4.24 11.27
N ARG A 161 10.65 5.29 11.47
CA ARG A 161 9.85 5.88 10.38
C ARG A 161 10.71 6.52 9.30
N TYR A 162 11.82 7.13 9.71
CA TYR A 162 12.84 7.67 8.81
C TYR A 162 13.39 6.58 7.90
N ALA A 163 13.87 5.47 8.47
CA ALA A 163 14.45 4.37 7.71
C ALA A 163 13.41 3.70 6.79
N GLY A 164 12.19 3.46 7.29
CA GLY A 164 11.10 2.91 6.48
C GLY A 164 10.75 3.80 5.28
N SER A 165 10.67 5.11 5.48
CA SER A 165 10.39 6.07 4.39
C SER A 165 11.52 6.13 3.37
N ARG A 166 12.79 5.99 3.79
CA ARG A 166 13.93 5.91 2.88
C ARG A 166 13.89 4.64 2.03
N ILE A 167 13.60 3.47 2.60
CA ILE A 167 13.45 2.22 1.84
C ILE A 167 12.32 2.33 0.82
N ASN A 168 11.15 2.83 1.23
CA ASN A 168 10.01 2.96 0.32
C ASN A 168 10.33 3.94 -0.83
N ARG A 169 11.02 5.04 -0.55
CA ARG A 169 11.53 5.96 -1.56
C ARG A 169 12.54 5.29 -2.50
N ALA A 170 13.47 4.50 -1.95
CA ALA A 170 14.47 3.78 -2.73
C ALA A 170 13.83 2.74 -3.65
N LEU A 171 12.80 2.02 -3.18
CA LEU A 171 12.00 1.11 -4.01
C LEU A 171 11.30 1.87 -5.14
N ASN A 172 10.64 2.99 -4.82
CA ASN A 172 9.98 3.85 -5.81
C ASN A 172 10.95 4.30 -6.92
N MET A 173 12.14 4.78 -6.53
CA MET A 173 13.19 5.20 -7.46
C MET A 173 13.74 4.04 -8.28
N ALA A 174 14.02 2.91 -7.63
CA ALA A 174 14.53 1.71 -8.28
C ALA A 174 13.60 1.21 -9.39
N LEU A 175 12.28 1.24 -9.16
CA LEU A 175 11.30 0.87 -10.18
C LEU A 175 11.19 1.95 -11.27
N MET A 176 11.17 3.22 -10.91
CA MET A 176 11.11 4.32 -11.88
C MET A 176 12.28 4.27 -12.88
N THR A 177 13.49 3.98 -12.41
CA THR A 177 14.72 4.00 -13.24
C THR A 177 15.20 2.63 -13.68
N ASP A 178 14.49 1.56 -13.30
CA ASP A 178 14.92 0.16 -13.48
C ASP A 178 16.33 -0.12 -12.94
N ASN A 179 16.64 0.44 -11.76
CA ASN A 179 17.93 0.30 -11.10
C ASN A 179 17.76 -0.18 -9.65
N ILE A 180 17.78 -1.50 -9.46
CA ILE A 180 17.56 -2.13 -8.16
C ILE A 180 18.69 -1.85 -7.16
N ALA A 181 19.90 -1.53 -7.61
CA ALA A 181 21.04 -1.25 -6.73
C ALA A 181 20.76 -0.15 -5.70
N ILE A 182 19.98 0.88 -6.10
CA ILE A 182 19.54 1.97 -5.20
C ILE A 182 18.79 1.43 -3.98
N LEU A 183 17.93 0.43 -4.19
CA LEU A 183 17.18 -0.21 -3.11
C LEU A 183 18.07 -1.14 -2.28
N GLU A 184 18.96 -1.90 -2.91
CA GLU A 184 19.86 -2.81 -2.21
C GLU A 184 20.77 -2.06 -1.23
N GLU A 185 21.35 -0.95 -1.66
CA GLU A 185 22.19 -0.10 -0.81
C GLU A 185 21.43 0.42 0.42
N GLU A 186 20.18 0.87 0.23
CA GLU A 186 19.35 1.39 1.33
C GLU A 186 18.90 0.29 2.30
N VAL A 187 18.59 -0.91 1.79
CA VAL A 187 18.26 -2.08 2.60
C VAL A 187 19.46 -2.52 3.44
N GLU A 188 20.65 -2.64 2.86
CA GLU A 188 21.86 -3.04 3.58
C GLU A 188 22.29 -2.00 4.62
N LEU A 189 22.16 -0.70 4.30
CA LEU A 189 22.36 0.38 5.27
C LEU A 189 21.39 0.23 6.45
N THR A 190 20.11 0.01 6.17
CA THR A 190 19.09 -0.12 7.23
C THR A 190 19.34 -1.34 8.11
N LYS A 191 19.73 -2.48 7.52
CA LYS A 191 20.13 -3.69 8.27
C LYS A 191 21.30 -3.41 9.20
N LYS A 192 22.31 -2.66 8.73
CA LYS A 192 23.48 -2.29 9.54
C LYS A 192 23.11 -1.40 10.73
N ILE A 193 22.17 -0.46 10.55
CA ILE A 193 21.73 0.46 11.60
C ILE A 193 20.80 -0.25 12.59
N PHE A 194 19.92 -1.14 12.13
CA PHE A 194 18.90 -1.80 12.93
C PHE A 194 18.98 -3.34 12.91
N PRO A 195 20.12 -3.96 13.23
CA PRO A 195 20.33 -5.40 13.01
C PRO A 195 19.39 -6.28 13.83
N LYS A 196 18.92 -5.81 14.99
CA LYS A 196 18.00 -6.55 15.87
C LYS A 196 16.51 -6.30 15.55
N THR A 197 16.21 -5.22 14.83
CA THR A 197 14.83 -4.79 14.54
C THR A 197 14.44 -5.10 13.09
N TRP A 198 15.43 -5.30 12.20
CA TRP A 198 15.18 -5.68 10.83
C TRP A 198 14.42 -7.01 10.74
N LYS A 199 13.20 -6.95 10.21
CA LYS A 199 12.37 -8.11 9.84
C LYS A 199 11.98 -8.09 8.37
N GLY A 200 12.62 -7.21 7.58
CA GLY A 200 12.32 -7.02 6.17
C GLY A 200 12.93 -8.12 5.29
N PRO A 201 12.50 -8.22 4.02
CA PRO A 201 13.05 -9.17 3.06
C PRO A 201 14.53 -8.87 2.77
N ASP A 202 15.32 -9.90 2.49
CA ASP A 202 16.65 -9.69 1.91
C ASP A 202 16.57 -9.05 0.53
N SER A 203 17.66 -8.41 0.09
CA SER A 203 17.76 -7.75 -1.22
C SER A 203 17.34 -8.67 -2.38
N SER A 204 17.64 -9.97 -2.27
CA SER A 204 17.27 -11.02 -3.22
C SER A 204 15.76 -11.14 -3.50
N PHE A 205 14.91 -10.69 -2.56
CA PHE A 205 13.47 -10.65 -2.74
C PHE A 205 13.06 -9.70 -3.87
N TYR A 206 13.71 -8.54 -3.98
CA TYR A 206 13.31 -7.48 -4.91
C TYR A 206 13.67 -7.77 -6.36
N GLY A 207 14.52 -8.77 -6.61
CA GLY A 207 14.87 -9.20 -7.96
C GLY A 207 15.95 -8.37 -8.63
N LYS A 208 16.27 -8.76 -9.87
CA LYS A 208 17.44 -8.20 -10.59
C LYS A 208 17.12 -6.93 -11.36
N ASN A 209 15.85 -6.73 -11.70
CA ASN A 209 15.32 -5.58 -12.43
C ASN A 209 13.83 -5.44 -12.12
N LYS A 210 13.22 -4.33 -12.56
CA LYS A 210 11.80 -4.04 -12.40
C LYS A 210 10.90 -5.16 -12.92
N LYS A 211 11.25 -5.77 -14.06
CA LYS A 211 10.45 -6.87 -14.63
C LYS A 211 10.43 -8.08 -13.68
N ASP A 212 11.58 -8.50 -13.19
CA ASP A 212 11.70 -9.59 -12.20
C ASP A 212 10.95 -9.25 -10.91
N PHE A 213 11.00 -7.99 -10.45
CA PHE A 213 10.22 -7.52 -9.33
C PHE A 213 8.70 -7.70 -9.57
N PHE A 214 8.17 -7.21 -10.69
CA PHE A 214 6.74 -7.36 -11.01
C PHE A 214 6.32 -8.81 -11.18
N ASP A 215 7.14 -9.64 -11.85
CA ASP A 215 6.88 -11.07 -12.01
C ASP A 215 6.77 -11.78 -10.65
N LYS A 216 7.68 -11.46 -9.71
CA LYS A 216 7.65 -12.02 -8.34
C LYS A 216 6.46 -11.52 -7.51
N CYS A 217 6.14 -10.24 -7.62
CA CYS A 217 5.14 -9.59 -6.75
C CYS A 217 3.71 -9.86 -7.21
N PHE A 218 3.46 -9.84 -8.50
CA PHE A 218 2.10 -9.82 -9.03
C PHE A 218 1.74 -11.07 -9.84
N ASN A 219 2.72 -11.91 -10.21
CA ASN A 219 2.47 -13.17 -10.94
C ASN A 219 1.51 -12.96 -12.13
N VAL A 220 1.51 -11.77 -12.75
CA VAL A 220 0.59 -11.37 -13.83
C VAL A 220 1.11 -12.04 -15.09
N ARG A 221 0.93 -13.35 -15.17
CA ARG A 221 1.03 -14.06 -16.44
C ARG A 221 -0.02 -13.45 -17.34
N LYS A 222 0.45 -12.75 -18.37
CA LYS A 222 -0.35 -12.22 -19.48
C LYS A 222 -1.41 -13.25 -19.85
N LYS A 223 -2.69 -12.90 -19.63
CA LYS A 223 -3.78 -13.53 -20.38
C LYS A 223 -3.75 -13.01 -21.80
#